data_AF-A0A957SCS1-F1
#
_entry.id   AF-A0A957SCS1-F1
#
_cell.length_a   1.000
_cell.length_b   1.000
_cell.length_c   1.000
_cell.angle_alpha   90.00
_cell.angle_beta   90.00
_cell.angle_gamma   90.00
#
_symmetry.space_group_name_H-M   'P 1'
#
loop_
_entity.id
_entity.type
_entity.pdbx_description
1 polymer ?
#
loop_
_entity_poly.entity_id
_entity_poly.type
_entity_poly.pdbx_seq_one_letter_code
_entity_poly.pdbx_strand_id
1 'polypeptide(L)' 'LAACIPNFALQEYPIGEDVPPKSEIVKSTLRTEHGYIIIPDAPGIGVELAADAAEKHPYKPRRVHTRLNVDGSVVDQ' A
#
# COMPACT_ATOMS: atom_id res chain seq x y z
N LEU A 1 -6.11 10.64 6.72
CA LEU A 1 -5.90 11.91 5.97
C LEU A 1 -7.01 12.14 4.95
N ALA A 2 -7.18 11.25 3.96
CA ALA A 2 -8.27 11.34 2.97
C ALA A 2 -9.68 11.53 3.58
N ALA A 3 -9.93 10.93 4.75
CA ALA A 3 -11.22 11.02 5.46
C ALA A 3 -11.60 12.44 5.94
N CYS A 4 -10.67 13.40 6.01
CA CYS A 4 -10.92 14.70 6.66
C CYS A 4 -10.37 15.91 5.91
N ILE A 5 -9.76 15.74 4.72
CA ILE A 5 -9.30 16.86 3.90
C ILE A 5 -10.46 17.35 3.01
N PRO A 6 -10.80 18.66 3.04
CA PRO A 6 -11.96 19.19 2.32
C PRO A 6 -11.82 19.16 0.79
N ASN A 7 -10.59 19.10 0.28
CA ASN A 7 -10.26 19.05 -1.15
C ASN A 7 -9.75 17.66 -1.58
N PHE A 8 -10.20 16.60 -0.92
CA PHE A 8 -9.91 15.22 -1.34
C PHE A 8 -10.67 14.87 -2.62
N ALA A 9 -9.97 14.30 -3.61
CA ALA A 9 -10.54 13.91 -4.90
C ALA A 9 -10.58 12.40 -5.10
N LEU A 10 -9.44 11.72 -4.91
CA LEU A 10 -9.31 10.27 -5.07
C LEU A 10 -8.11 9.75 -4.28
N GLN A 11 -8.10 8.45 -4.00
CA GLN A 11 -6.99 7.73 -3.40
C GLN A 11 -6.63 6.57 -4.33
N GLU A 12 -5.37 6.53 -4.76
CA GLU A 12 -4.85 5.34 -5.44
C GLU A 12 -4.86 4.17 -4.45
N TYR A 13 -5.42 3.05 -4.89
CA TYR A 13 -5.43 1.80 -4.14
C TYR A 13 -5.01 0.67 -5.09
N PRO A 14 -3.72 0.28 -5.07
CA PRO A 14 -3.21 -0.75 -5.96
C PRO A 14 -3.93 -2.08 -5.78
N ILE A 15 -3.99 -2.86 -6.84
CA ILE A 15 -4.55 -4.21 -6.76
C ILE A 15 -3.68 -5.07 -5.84
N GLY A 16 -4.32 -5.82 -4.94
CA GLY A 16 -3.67 -6.79 -4.06
C GLY A 16 -3.14 -6.21 -2.74
N GLU A 17 -3.63 -5.05 -2.29
CA GLU A 17 -3.39 -4.56 -0.92
C GLU A 17 -4.02 -5.45 0.17
N ASP A 18 -5.06 -6.21 -0.17
CA ASP A 18 -5.82 -7.07 0.73
C ASP A 18 -5.49 -8.57 0.61
N VAL A 19 -4.44 -8.92 -0.16
CA VAL A 19 -4.01 -10.32 -0.37
C VAL A 19 -2.57 -10.56 0.09
N PRO A 20 -2.16 -11.83 0.29
CA PRO A 20 -0.78 -12.15 0.66
C PRO A 20 0.24 -11.67 -0.40
N PRO A 21 1.42 -11.19 0.02
CA PRO A 21 1.94 -11.23 1.40
C PRO A 21 1.43 -10.08 2.29
N LYS A 22 0.87 -9.01 1.73
CA LYS A 22 0.55 -7.78 2.45
C LYS A 22 -0.51 -7.99 3.54
N SER A 23 -1.54 -8.77 3.23
CA SER A 23 -2.58 -9.11 4.20
C SER A 23 -2.10 -9.94 5.39
N GLU A 24 -0.94 -10.60 5.27
CA GLU A 24 -0.33 -11.38 6.35
C GLU A 24 0.69 -10.56 7.16
N ILE A 25 1.10 -9.39 6.66
CA ILE A 25 2.06 -8.51 7.34
C ILE A 25 1.35 -7.62 8.37
N VAL A 26 0.07 -7.33 8.17
CA VAL A 26 -0.75 -6.54 9.10
C VAL A 26 -1.87 -7.39 9.70
N LYS A 27 -2.33 -7.05 10.90
CA LYS A 27 -3.42 -7.78 11.57
C LYS A 27 -4.78 -7.61 10.88
N SER A 28 -4.99 -6.48 10.21
CA SER A 28 -6.20 -6.20 9.44
C SER A 28 -5.87 -5.29 8.26
N THR A 29 -6.43 -5.62 7.09
CA THR A 29 -6.35 -4.79 5.89
C THR A 29 -7.48 -3.77 5.87
N LEU A 30 -7.33 -2.73 5.05
CA LEU A 30 -8.42 -1.80 4.78
C LEU A 30 -9.53 -2.52 4.00
N ARG A 31 -10.78 -2.23 4.34
CA ARG A 31 -11.94 -2.76 3.62
C ARG A 31 -12.32 -1.84 2.48
N THR A 32 -12.66 -2.42 1.34
CA THR A 32 -13.22 -1.70 0.20
C THR A 32 -14.65 -2.17 -0.07
N GLU A 33 -15.56 -1.24 -0.30
CA GLU A 33 -16.95 -1.53 -0.66
C GLU A 33 -17.41 -0.54 -1.73
N HIS A 34 -17.95 -1.04 -2.83
CA HIS A 34 -18.49 -0.22 -3.93
C HIS A 34 -17.51 0.86 -4.45
N GLY A 35 -16.20 0.57 -4.43
CA GLY A 35 -15.17 1.51 -4.88
C GLY A 35 -14.69 2.51 -3.82
N TYR A 36 -15.16 2.40 -2.57
CA TYR A 36 -14.74 3.25 -1.46
C TYR A 36 -13.96 2.46 -0.42
N ILE A 37 -12.93 3.09 0.16
CA ILE A 37 -12.25 2.56 1.35
C ILE A 37 -13.09 2.94 2.57
N ILE A 38 -13.47 1.93 3.36
CA ILE A 38 -14.21 2.14 4.62
C ILE A 38 -13.23 2.61 5.68
N ILE A 39 -13.55 3.72 6.35
CA ILE A 39 -12.70 4.31 7.38
C ILE A 39 -12.77 3.44 8.64
N PRO A 40 -11.64 2.91 9.13
CA PRO A 40 -11.63 2.14 10.37
C PRO A 40 -11.90 3.03 11.59
N ASP A 41 -12.53 2.46 12.60
CA ASP A 41 -12.85 3.09 13.89
C ASP A 41 -11.85 2.75 14.99
N ALA A 42 -10.90 1.85 14.71
CA ALA A 42 -9.82 1.50 15.62
C ALA A 42 -8.95 2.74 15.97
N PRO A 43 -8.48 2.86 17.22
CA PRO A 43 -7.66 3.99 17.65
C PRO A 43 -6.38 4.19 16.82
N GLY A 44 -5.91 5.45 16.77
CA GLY A 44 -4.69 5.81 16.05
C GLY A 44 -4.88 5.75 14.53
N ILE A 45 -3.90 5.17 13.82
CA ILE A 45 -3.99 4.98 12.36
C ILE A 45 -4.74 3.69 11.97
N GLY A 46 -5.20 2.89 12.94
CA GLY A 46 -6.00 1.69 12.72
C GLY A 46 -5.28 0.52 12.05
N VAL A 47 -3.95 0.45 12.16
CA VAL A 47 -3.12 -0.62 11.57
C VAL A 47 -2.10 -1.12 12.60
N GLU A 48 -1.90 -2.43 12.65
CA GLU A 48 -0.90 -3.10 13.47
C GLU A 48 -0.17 -4.16 12.66
N LEU A 49 1.14 -4.34 12.91
CA LEU A 49 1.92 -5.42 12.29
C LEU A 49 1.55 -6.78 12.92
N ALA A 50 1.52 -7.82 12.09
CA ALA A 50 1.49 -9.19 12.57
C ALA A 50 2.84 -9.54 13.23
N ALA A 51 2.78 -10.25 14.35
CA ALA A 51 3.96 -10.50 15.19
C ALA A 51 5.05 -11.33 14.48
N ASP A 52 4.66 -12.15 13.51
CA ASP A 52 5.52 -13.07 12.76
C ASP A 52 5.74 -12.65 11.30
N ALA A 53 5.43 -11.39 10.97
CA ALA A 53 5.50 -10.87 9.61
C ALA A 53 6.92 -10.93 9.03
N ALA A 54 7.94 -10.60 9.83
CA ALA A 54 9.32 -10.55 9.38
C ALA A 54 9.90 -11.96 9.13
N GLU A 55 9.48 -12.94 9.91
CA GLU A 55 9.88 -14.34 9.80
C GLU A 55 9.22 -15.00 8.59
N LYS A 56 7.91 -14.76 8.37
CA LYS A 56 7.15 -15.29 7.23
C LYS A 56 7.55 -14.63 5.91
N HIS A 57 7.78 -13.32 5.92
CA HIS A 57 8.06 -12.51 4.74
C HIS A 57 9.39 -11.76 4.88
N PRO A 58 10.52 -12.49 4.89
CA PRO A 58 11.83 -11.87 5.07
C PRO A 58 12.14 -10.90 3.94
N TYR A 59 12.94 -9.88 4.25
CA TYR A 59 13.35 -8.86 3.29
C TYR A 59 13.98 -9.48 2.04
N LYS A 60 13.46 -9.08 0.87
CA LYS A 60 14.03 -9.41 -0.44
C LYS A 60 14.38 -8.10 -1.15
N PRO A 61 15.67 -7.85 -1.43
CA PRO A 61 16.07 -6.62 -2.10
C PRO A 61 15.44 -6.52 -3.48
N ARG A 62 14.68 -5.44 -3.70
CA ARG A 62 14.09 -5.12 -5.00
C ARG A 62 14.93 -4.06 -5.68
N ARG A 63 15.35 -4.31 -6.93
CA ARG A 63 15.98 -3.28 -7.76
C ARG A 63 14.91 -2.29 -8.20
N VAL A 64 15.17 -1.01 -7.98
CA VAL A 64 14.40 0.06 -8.62
C VAL A 64 15.01 0.25 -10.00
N HIS A 65 14.18 0.11 -11.03
CA HIS A 65 14.60 0.30 -12.41
C HIS A 65 14.14 1.66 -12.90
N THR A 66 15.08 2.43 -13.44
CA THR A 66 14.78 3.66 -14.17
C THR A 66 14.58 3.33 -15.64
N ARG A 67 13.53 3.87 -16.25
CA ARG A 67 13.33 3.73 -17.69
C ARG A 67 14.37 4.58 -18.43
N LEU A 68 15.00 4.01 -19.44
CA LEU A 68 15.99 4.68 -20.27
C LEU A 68 15.45 4.84 -21.70
N ASN A 69 15.87 5.91 -22.37
CA ASN A 69 15.71 6.09 -23.80
C ASN A 69 16.61 5.12 -24.58
N VAL A 70 16.43 5.03 -25.89
CA VAL A 70 17.28 4.21 -26.79
C VAL A 70 18.75 4.61 -26.74
N ASP A 71 19.05 5.87 -26.43
CA ASP A 71 20.40 6.41 -26.29
C ASP A 71 20.97 6.27 -24.86
N GLY A 72 20.22 5.68 -23.93
CA GLY A 72 20.62 5.48 -22.54
C GLY A 72 20.37 6.69 -21.61
N SER A 73 19.82 7.80 -22.11
CA SER A 73 19.42 8.92 -21.26
C SER A 73 18.21 8.55 -20.38
N VAL A 74 18.11 9.18 -19.20
CA VAL A 74 17.00 8.95 -18.26
C VAL A 74 15.71 9.52 -18.84
N VAL A 75 14.64 8.72 -18.80
CA VAL A 75 13.29 9.15 -19.13
C VAL A 75 12.62 9.68 -17.87
N ASP A 76 12.11 10.90 -17.94
CA ASP A 76 11.18 11.42 -16.92
C ASP A 76 9.81 10.77 -17.15
N GLN A 77 9.19 10.28 -16.07
CA GLN A 77 7.99 9.44 -16.13
C GLN A 77 6.86 10.01 -15.27
#